data_AF-A0A0J7HZK0-F1
#
_entry.id   AF-A0A0J7HZK0-F1
#
_cell.length_a   1.000
_cell.length_b   1.000
_cell.length_c   1.000
_cell.angle_alpha   90.00
_cell.angle_beta   90.00
_cell.angle_gamma   90.00
#
_symmetry.space_group_name_H-M   'P 1'
#
loop_
_entity.id
_entity.type
_entity.pdbx_description
1 polymer ?
#
loop_
_entity_poly.entity_id
_entity_poly.type
_entity_poly.pdbx_seq_one_letter_code
_entity_poly.pdbx_strand_id
1 'polypeptide(L)'
;MEFEIKYESYFENEIDLDFINSAERYLKVYYKNGCIKKKEEYFNEKITHLIYYLDETENPENVLKENFEISSIEIIESEKMGEYFKQTHKDYHNGIKDENDGISVIDKNNREIYYSSIIGGEEETNKYFYNKQGKKLYTFWYYNKGTVSSIDTLNPKHFGYINDFKQSFTAEEFMKLPDVNWENMKYYHGAEPIIPE
;
A
#
# COMPACT_ATOMS: atom_id res chain seq x y z
N MET A 1 24.56 9.98 7.98
CA MET A 1 23.47 10.98 7.91
C MET A 1 22.28 10.30 8.56
N GLU A 2 21.65 10.91 9.56
CA GLU A 2 20.65 10.25 10.42
C GLU A 2 19.27 10.19 9.74
N PHE A 3 18.57 9.08 9.93
CA PHE A 3 17.18 8.94 9.54
C PHE A 3 16.28 9.36 10.70
N GLU A 4 15.17 10.06 10.40
CA GLU A 4 14.04 10.13 11.31
C GLU A 4 13.25 8.81 11.21
N ILE A 5 12.87 8.22 12.34
CA ILE A 5 12.15 6.93 12.36
C ILE A 5 10.78 7.15 12.98
N LYS A 6 9.75 6.66 12.30
CA LYS A 6 8.38 6.56 12.81
C LYS A 6 7.89 5.12 12.71
N TYR A 7 6.81 4.84 13.42
CA TYR A 7 6.16 3.55 13.38
C TYR A 7 4.74 3.73 12.91
N GLU A 8 4.31 2.86 12.00
CA GLU A 8 2.99 2.90 11.42
C GLU A 8 2.31 1.53 11.60
N SER A 9 0.99 1.54 11.72
CA SER A 9 0.18 0.34 11.49
C SER A 9 0.19 -0.02 10.00
N TYR A 10 -0.37 -1.19 9.66
CA TYR A 10 -0.51 -1.62 8.26
C TYR A 10 -1.32 -0.63 7.37
N PHE A 11 -2.19 0.19 7.96
CA PHE A 11 -2.92 1.28 7.27
C PHE A 11 -2.14 2.60 7.22
N GLU A 12 -0.84 2.58 7.49
CA GLU A 12 0.05 3.76 7.42
C GLU A 12 -0.35 4.86 8.41
N ASN A 13 -0.97 4.47 9.53
CA ASN A 13 -1.25 5.38 10.64
C ASN A 13 -0.17 5.28 11.69
N GLU A 14 0.35 6.42 12.13
CA GLU A 14 1.35 6.52 13.21
C GLU A 14 0.87 5.81 14.50
N ILE A 15 1.75 5.01 15.09
CA ILE A 15 1.54 4.25 16.33
C ILE A 15 2.70 4.50 17.31
N ASP A 16 2.44 4.31 18.60
CA ASP A 16 3.45 4.46 19.65
C ASP A 16 4.15 3.12 20.00
N LEU A 17 5.15 3.20 20.87
CA LEU A 17 5.93 2.03 21.31
C LEU A 17 5.09 1.03 22.13
N ASP A 18 4.09 1.50 22.88
CA ASP A 18 3.22 0.62 23.67
C ASP A 18 2.38 -0.26 22.74
N PHE A 19 1.91 0.30 21.63
CA PHE A 19 1.24 -0.47 20.59
C PHE A 19 2.17 -1.52 19.99
N ILE A 20 3.39 -1.15 19.60
CA ILE A 20 4.38 -2.07 18.99
C ILE A 20 4.61 -3.30 19.86
N ASN A 21 4.76 -3.12 21.18
CA ASN A 21 5.01 -4.21 22.13
C ASN A 21 3.86 -5.23 22.20
N SER A 22 2.67 -4.86 21.75
CA SER A 22 1.48 -5.72 21.73
C SER A 22 1.05 -6.14 20.33
N ALA A 23 1.63 -5.53 19.29
CA ALA A 23 1.23 -5.73 17.92
C ALA A 23 2.04 -6.87 17.28
N GLU A 24 1.32 -7.83 16.72
CA GLU A 24 1.96 -8.89 15.92
C GLU A 24 2.56 -8.33 14.62
N ARG A 25 1.96 -7.26 14.06
CA ARG A 25 2.35 -6.61 12.81
C ARG A 25 2.48 -5.09 12.96
N TYR A 26 3.53 -4.52 12.41
CA TYR A 26 3.73 -3.08 12.31
C TYR A 26 4.73 -2.73 11.20
N LEU A 27 4.79 -1.45 10.85
CA LEU A 27 5.74 -0.87 9.90
C LEU A 27 6.72 0.03 10.66
N LYS A 28 8.00 -0.08 10.34
CA LYS A 28 9.04 0.87 10.75
C LYS A 28 9.45 1.71 9.55
N VAL A 29 9.23 3.01 9.62
CA VAL A 29 9.35 3.92 8.49
C VAL A 29 10.52 4.86 8.69
N TYR A 30 11.42 4.90 7.71
CA TYR A 30 12.64 5.69 7.72
C TYR A 30 12.45 6.89 6.81
N TYR A 31 12.55 8.09 7.38
CA TYR A 31 12.44 9.36 6.69
C TYR A 31 13.82 9.99 6.51
N LYS A 32 14.06 10.53 5.31
CA LYS A 32 15.26 11.29 4.96
C LYS A 32 14.82 12.60 4.31
N ASN A 33 15.19 13.72 4.91
CA ASN A 33 14.81 15.06 4.46
C ASN A 33 13.27 15.24 4.30
N GLY A 34 12.49 14.63 5.18
CA GLY A 34 11.02 14.71 5.15
C GLY A 34 10.32 13.77 4.17
N CYS A 35 11.08 12.99 3.38
CA CYS A 35 10.54 11.98 2.47
C CYS A 35 10.77 10.57 3.02
N ILE A 36 9.85 9.65 2.74
CA ILE A 36 10.04 8.23 3.09
C ILE A 36 11.15 7.66 2.21
N LYS A 37 12.13 7.03 2.85
CA LYS A 37 13.22 6.34 2.16
C LYS A 37 12.99 4.83 2.07
N LYS A 38 12.55 4.23 3.17
CA LYS A 38 12.21 2.81 3.22
C LYS A 38 11.21 2.51 4.34
N LYS A 39 10.44 1.43 4.18
CA LYS A 39 9.61 0.84 5.22
C LYS A 39 10.06 -0.60 5.44
N GLU A 40 10.17 -0.99 6.71
CA GLU A 40 10.38 -2.38 7.10
C GLU A 40 9.07 -2.91 7.70
N GLU A 41 8.52 -3.96 7.11
CA GLU A 41 7.39 -4.67 7.67
C GLU A 41 7.87 -5.70 8.68
N TYR A 42 7.22 -5.71 9.83
CA TYR A 42 7.54 -6.64 10.92
C TYR A 42 6.38 -7.59 11.19
N PHE A 43 6.72 -8.85 11.43
CA PHE A 43 5.84 -9.87 11.99
C PHE A 43 6.56 -10.57 13.15
N ASN A 44 5.98 -10.52 14.35
CA ASN A 44 6.59 -11.07 15.56
C ASN A 44 8.06 -10.63 15.72
N GLU A 45 8.30 -9.32 15.65
CA GLU A 45 9.61 -8.65 15.78
C GLU A 45 10.67 -9.01 14.72
N LYS A 46 10.29 -9.79 13.68
CA LYS A 46 11.17 -10.10 12.55
C LYS A 46 10.75 -9.31 11.33
N ILE A 47 11.74 -8.78 10.62
CA ILE A 47 11.52 -8.15 9.32
C ILE A 47 11.05 -9.24 8.35
N THR A 48 9.89 -9.03 7.74
CA THR A 48 9.33 -9.94 6.72
C THR A 48 9.44 -9.39 5.32
N HIS A 49 9.40 -8.06 5.18
CA HIS A 49 9.38 -7.40 3.90
C HIS A 49 10.03 -6.01 4.01
N LEU A 50 10.77 -5.61 2.99
CA LEU A 50 11.40 -4.29 2.88
C LEU A 50 10.83 -3.57 1.67
N ILE A 51 10.22 -2.41 1.88
CA ILE A 51 9.79 -1.51 0.81
C ILE A 51 10.81 -0.38 0.70
N TYR A 52 11.46 -0.24 -0.44
CA TYR A 52 12.51 0.75 -0.65
C TYR A 52 12.13 1.74 -1.76
N TYR A 53 12.12 3.04 -1.45
CA TYR A 53 11.86 4.10 -2.42
C TYR A 53 13.19 4.53 -3.05
N LEU A 54 13.36 4.18 -4.33
CA LEU A 54 14.60 4.39 -5.07
C LEU A 54 14.68 5.84 -5.56
N ASP A 55 15.77 6.52 -5.20
CA ASP A 55 16.07 7.84 -5.75
C ASP A 55 16.65 7.70 -7.17
N GLU A 56 16.43 8.67 -8.05
CA GLU A 56 16.90 8.64 -9.45
C GLU A 56 18.42 8.38 -9.61
N THR A 57 19.21 8.72 -8.58
CA THR A 57 20.66 8.56 -8.57
C THR A 57 21.14 7.20 -8.06
N GLU A 58 20.25 6.36 -7.55
CA GLU A 58 20.59 5.10 -6.92
C GLU A 58 20.50 3.92 -7.89
N ASN A 59 21.27 2.87 -7.57
CA ASN A 59 21.24 1.62 -8.33
C ASN A 59 20.48 0.56 -7.50
N PRO A 60 19.41 -0.04 -8.04
CA PRO A 60 18.63 -1.06 -7.33
C PRO A 60 19.47 -2.28 -6.93
N GLU A 61 20.52 -2.64 -7.68
CA GLU A 61 21.41 -3.75 -7.31
C GLU A 61 22.14 -3.50 -5.99
N ASN A 62 22.47 -2.24 -5.67
CA ASN A 62 23.13 -1.91 -4.42
C ASN A 62 22.17 -2.10 -3.24
N VAL A 63 20.91 -1.71 -3.42
CA VAL A 63 19.84 -1.94 -2.42
C VAL A 63 19.70 -3.44 -2.13
N LEU A 64 19.63 -4.27 -3.17
CA LEU A 64 19.53 -5.72 -3.01
C LEU A 64 20.77 -6.32 -2.31
N LYS A 65 21.98 -5.87 -2.65
CA LYS A 65 23.22 -6.34 -2.03
C LYS A 65 23.30 -5.95 -0.54
N GLU A 66 22.87 -4.74 -0.20
CA GLU A 66 22.90 -4.25 1.19
C GLU A 66 21.84 -4.92 2.08
N ASN A 67 20.78 -5.47 1.48
CA ASN A 67 19.64 -6.05 2.19
C ASN A 67 19.45 -7.55 1.91
N PHE A 68 20.53 -8.26 1.51
CA PHE A 68 20.48 -9.65 1.04
C PHE A 68 19.91 -10.66 2.06
N GLU A 69 19.89 -10.31 3.35
CA GLU A 69 19.34 -11.16 4.42
C GLU A 69 17.81 -11.11 4.48
N ILE A 70 17.18 -10.14 3.83
CA ILE A 70 15.72 -9.99 3.79
C ILE A 70 15.20 -10.75 2.58
N SER A 71 14.33 -11.74 2.83
CA SER A 71 13.84 -12.64 1.78
C SER A 71 12.86 -11.99 0.80
N SER A 72 12.27 -10.85 1.16
CA SER A 72 11.31 -10.14 0.32
C SER A 72 11.60 -8.64 0.33
N ILE A 73 11.90 -8.09 -0.84
CA ILE A 73 12.24 -6.69 -1.03
C ILE A 73 11.42 -6.15 -2.19
N GLU A 74 10.67 -5.09 -1.96
CA GLU A 74 10.02 -4.28 -2.97
C GLU A 74 10.87 -3.03 -3.24
N ILE A 75 11.17 -2.76 -4.51
CA ILE A 75 11.79 -1.52 -4.96
C ILE A 75 10.74 -0.69 -5.69
N ILE A 76 10.48 0.52 -5.17
CA ILE A 76 9.54 1.47 -5.73
C ILE A 76 10.29 2.58 -6.45
N GLU A 77 10.12 2.65 -7.76
CA GLU A 77 10.63 3.73 -8.60
C GLU A 77 9.51 4.74 -8.88
N SER A 78 9.76 6.04 -8.69
CA SER A 78 8.75 7.09 -8.89
C SER A 78 9.09 7.97 -10.09
N GLU A 79 8.08 8.25 -10.91
CA GLU A 79 8.14 9.14 -12.08
C GLU A 79 7.08 10.23 -11.94
N LYS A 80 7.47 11.50 -12.08
CA LYS A 80 6.53 12.61 -12.03
C LYS A 80 5.76 12.75 -13.35
N MET A 81 4.43 12.71 -13.27
CA MET A 81 3.49 12.80 -14.39
C MET A 81 2.53 13.97 -14.16
N GLY A 82 2.92 15.18 -14.57
CA GLY A 82 2.15 16.40 -14.30
C GLY A 82 2.02 16.68 -12.80
N GLU A 83 0.79 16.65 -12.28
CA GLU A 83 0.46 16.84 -10.85
C GLU A 83 0.48 15.53 -10.04
N TYR A 84 0.83 14.41 -10.66
CA TYR A 84 0.81 13.07 -10.07
C TYR A 84 2.20 12.44 -10.10
N PHE A 85 2.36 11.36 -9.36
CA PHE A 85 3.51 10.47 -9.48
C PHE A 85 3.01 9.08 -9.86
N LYS A 86 3.59 8.51 -10.90
CA LYS A 86 3.47 7.09 -11.20
C LYS A 86 4.56 6.36 -10.42
N GLN A 87 4.21 5.30 -9.71
CA GLN A 87 5.22 4.44 -9.09
C GLN A 87 5.19 3.06 -9.73
N THR A 88 6.37 2.50 -9.96
CA THR A 88 6.55 1.12 -10.43
C THR A 88 7.12 0.32 -9.28
N HIS A 89 6.41 -0.74 -8.91
CA HIS A 89 6.70 -1.62 -7.79
C HIS A 89 7.34 -2.88 -8.33
N LYS A 90 8.57 -3.16 -7.93
CA LYS A 90 9.36 -4.32 -8.37
C LYS A 90 9.66 -5.19 -7.18
N ASP A 91 9.00 -6.34 -7.11
CA ASP A 91 9.21 -7.31 -6.04
C ASP A 91 10.39 -8.23 -6.33
N TYR A 92 11.14 -8.53 -5.29
CA TYR A 92 12.25 -9.45 -5.29
C TYR A 92 12.10 -10.45 -4.15
N HIS A 93 12.14 -11.73 -4.49
CA HIS A 93 12.14 -12.84 -3.53
C HIS A 93 13.50 -13.53 -3.54
N ASN A 94 14.19 -13.50 -2.41
CA ASN A 94 15.56 -14.00 -2.25
C ASN A 94 16.52 -13.43 -3.32
N GLY A 95 16.36 -12.15 -3.65
CA GLY A 95 17.16 -11.45 -4.68
C GLY A 95 16.75 -11.74 -6.13
N ILE A 96 15.75 -12.59 -6.38
CA ILE A 96 15.21 -12.88 -7.71
C ILE A 96 14.00 -11.99 -7.94
N LYS A 97 14.00 -11.21 -9.02
CA LYS A 97 12.87 -10.35 -9.39
C LYS A 97 11.64 -11.21 -9.75
N ASP A 98 10.46 -10.82 -9.25
CA ASP A 98 9.20 -11.31 -9.78
C ASP A 98 9.01 -10.84 -11.24
N GLU A 99 8.26 -11.61 -12.02
CA GLU A 99 7.93 -11.29 -13.40
C GLU A 99 6.88 -10.17 -13.49
N ASN A 100 6.08 -10.00 -12.44
CA ASN A 100 4.95 -9.08 -12.42
C ASN A 100 5.27 -7.81 -11.62
N ASP A 101 5.44 -6.71 -12.34
CA ASP A 101 5.57 -5.38 -11.70
C ASP A 101 4.20 -4.84 -11.30
N GLY A 102 4.11 -4.25 -10.12
CA GLY A 102 2.96 -3.45 -9.70
C GLY A 102 3.09 -2.01 -10.19
N ILE A 103 1.97 -1.30 -10.32
CA ILE A 103 1.92 0.11 -10.69
C ILE A 103 0.95 0.84 -9.78
N SER A 104 1.40 1.92 -9.14
CA SER A 104 0.53 2.85 -8.44
C SER A 104 0.54 4.25 -9.03
N VAL A 105 -0.50 5.02 -8.69
CA VAL A 105 -0.59 6.44 -8.95
C VAL A 105 -0.81 7.17 -7.63
N ILE A 106 0.06 8.13 -7.36
CA ILE A 106 0.05 8.98 -6.18
C ILE A 106 -0.37 10.40 -6.58
N ASP A 107 -1.29 10.99 -5.82
CA ASP A 107 -1.71 12.37 -6.02
C ASP A 107 -0.70 13.39 -5.44
N LYS A 108 -0.90 14.67 -5.74
CA LYS A 108 -0.08 15.78 -5.20
C LYS A 108 -0.04 15.89 -3.67
N ASN A 109 -0.90 15.18 -2.95
CA ASN A 109 -0.93 15.13 -1.49
C ASN A 109 -0.27 13.85 -0.95
N ASN A 110 0.49 13.14 -1.78
CA ASN A 110 1.14 11.88 -1.45
C ASN A 110 0.15 10.76 -1.07
N ARG A 111 -1.05 10.76 -1.69
CA ARG A 111 -2.05 9.71 -1.48
C ARG A 111 -2.07 8.77 -2.66
N GLU A 112 -1.94 7.49 -2.40
CA GLU A 112 -2.17 6.45 -3.39
C GLU A 112 -3.65 6.42 -3.77
N ILE A 113 -3.96 6.68 -5.04
CA ILE A 113 -5.34 6.74 -5.55
C ILE A 113 -5.68 5.53 -6.44
N TYR A 114 -4.66 4.80 -6.88
CA TYR A 114 -4.76 3.60 -7.68
C TYR A 114 -3.52 2.74 -7.45
N TYR A 115 -3.70 1.42 -7.40
CA TYR A 115 -2.65 0.43 -7.51
C TYR A 115 -3.14 -0.72 -8.39
N SER A 116 -2.24 -1.35 -9.12
CA SER A 116 -2.50 -2.56 -9.92
C SER A 116 -1.31 -3.50 -9.81
N SER A 117 -1.59 -4.79 -9.71
CA SER A 117 -0.60 -5.87 -9.79
C SER A 117 -1.18 -7.10 -10.49
N ILE A 118 -0.32 -8.01 -10.92
CA ILE A 118 -0.74 -9.30 -11.48
C ILE A 118 -0.54 -10.37 -10.41
N ILE A 119 -1.64 -11.00 -9.98
CA ILE A 119 -1.63 -12.09 -8.99
C ILE A 119 -2.28 -13.32 -9.62
N GLY A 120 -1.55 -14.43 -9.66
CA GLY A 120 -2.07 -15.68 -10.24
C GLY A 120 -2.44 -15.59 -11.73
N GLY A 121 -1.86 -14.63 -12.45
CA GLY A 121 -2.14 -14.38 -13.87
C GLY A 121 -3.34 -13.48 -14.15
N GLU A 122 -3.99 -12.96 -13.11
CA GLU A 122 -5.09 -11.99 -13.22
C GLU A 122 -4.67 -10.62 -12.67
N GLU A 123 -5.15 -9.54 -13.30
CA GLU A 123 -4.94 -8.19 -12.80
C GLU A 123 -5.85 -7.94 -11.60
N GLU A 124 -5.23 -7.57 -10.48
CA GLU A 124 -5.89 -7.09 -9.28
C GLU A 124 -5.62 -5.59 -9.15
N THR A 125 -6.67 -4.81 -8.89
CA THR A 125 -6.55 -3.35 -8.75
C THR A 125 -7.12 -2.88 -7.44
N ASN A 126 -6.53 -1.81 -6.90
CA ASN A 126 -6.90 -1.23 -5.62
C ASN A 126 -7.26 0.25 -5.72
N LYS A 127 -8.23 0.65 -4.90
CA LYS A 127 -8.53 2.07 -4.62
C LYS A 127 -8.60 2.32 -3.11
N TYR A 128 -8.16 3.49 -2.70
CA TYR A 128 -8.01 3.84 -1.28
C TYR A 128 -8.87 5.04 -0.88
N PHE A 129 -9.64 4.90 0.20
CA PHE A 129 -10.39 6.02 0.79
C PHE A 129 -9.65 6.62 1.98
N TYR A 130 -9.51 7.93 1.97
CA TYR A 130 -8.86 8.70 3.03
C TYR A 130 -9.87 9.58 3.76
N ASN A 131 -9.70 9.76 5.06
CA ASN A 131 -10.47 10.77 5.80
C ASN A 131 -10.02 12.19 5.44
N LYS A 132 -10.72 13.20 5.97
CA LYS A 132 -10.41 14.62 5.72
C LYS A 132 -9.01 15.04 6.20
N GLN A 133 -8.40 14.26 7.08
CA GLN A 133 -7.05 14.44 7.61
C GLN A 133 -5.99 13.68 6.81
N GLY A 134 -6.36 13.02 5.70
CA GLY A 134 -5.44 12.27 4.84
C GLY A 134 -5.08 10.88 5.35
N LYS A 135 -5.79 10.33 6.35
CA LYS A 135 -5.54 8.97 6.87
C LYS A 135 -6.33 7.94 6.08
N LYS A 136 -5.67 6.86 5.65
CA LYS A 136 -6.27 5.73 4.93
C LYS A 136 -7.28 5.02 5.86
N LEU A 137 -8.48 4.77 5.35
CA LEU A 137 -9.59 4.14 6.08
C LEU A 137 -10.07 2.85 5.43
N TYR A 138 -10.08 2.80 4.09
CA TYR A 138 -10.55 1.65 3.32
C TYR A 138 -9.63 1.37 2.15
N THR A 139 -9.42 0.09 1.85
CA THR A 139 -8.83 -0.41 0.61
C THR A 139 -9.86 -1.28 -0.08
N PHE A 140 -10.13 -1.03 -1.36
CA PHE A 140 -11.07 -1.80 -2.17
C PHE A 140 -10.29 -2.54 -3.25
N TRP A 141 -10.41 -3.87 -3.27
CA TRP A 141 -9.74 -4.73 -4.24
C TRP A 141 -10.73 -5.16 -5.32
N TYR A 142 -10.26 -5.27 -6.56
CA TYR A 142 -11.07 -5.68 -7.70
C TYR A 142 -10.32 -6.71 -8.55
N TYR A 143 -10.97 -7.84 -8.86
CA TYR A 143 -10.55 -8.74 -9.94
C TYR A 143 -11.24 -8.34 -11.24
N ASN A 144 -10.52 -8.43 -12.36
CA ASN A 144 -11.06 -8.31 -13.73
C ASN A 144 -12.10 -7.17 -13.89
N LYS A 145 -11.59 -5.94 -14.02
CA LYS A 145 -12.33 -4.71 -14.42
C LYS A 145 -13.79 -4.65 -13.95
N GLY A 146 -13.98 -4.36 -12.66
CA GLY A 146 -15.27 -3.92 -12.12
C GLY A 146 -15.97 -4.87 -11.15
N THR A 147 -15.36 -6.00 -10.80
CA THR A 147 -15.87 -6.89 -9.74
C THR A 147 -15.05 -6.68 -8.47
N VAL A 148 -15.69 -6.23 -7.38
CA VAL A 148 -15.01 -6.11 -6.09
C VAL A 148 -14.71 -7.52 -5.57
N SER A 149 -13.44 -7.76 -5.24
CA SER A 149 -12.97 -9.03 -4.69
C SER A 149 -12.92 -9.03 -3.17
N SER A 150 -12.45 -7.94 -2.56
CA SER A 150 -12.36 -7.77 -1.12
C SER A 150 -12.33 -6.30 -0.71
N ILE A 151 -12.52 -6.04 0.58
CA ILE A 151 -12.44 -4.71 1.18
C ILE A 151 -11.69 -4.85 2.49
N ASP A 152 -10.65 -4.05 2.69
CA ASP A 152 -10.03 -3.89 4.00
C ASP A 152 -10.50 -2.60 4.64
N THR A 153 -10.81 -2.66 5.94
CA THR A 153 -11.30 -1.52 6.71
C THR A 153 -10.50 -1.35 8.00
N LEU A 154 -10.14 -0.11 8.32
CA LEU A 154 -9.54 0.23 9.61
C LEU A 154 -10.63 0.44 10.66
N ASN A 155 -10.66 -0.38 11.72
CA ASN A 155 -11.48 -0.07 12.90
C ASN A 155 -10.79 0.99 13.77
N PRO A 156 -11.32 2.22 13.89
CA PRO A 156 -10.70 3.24 14.72
C PRO A 156 -10.77 2.97 16.23
N LYS A 157 -11.63 2.04 16.69
CA LYS A 157 -11.75 1.66 18.11
C LYS A 157 -10.88 0.48 18.51
N HIS A 158 -10.52 -0.37 17.55
CA HIS A 158 -9.81 -1.63 17.82
C HIS A 158 -8.47 -1.73 17.08
N PHE A 159 -8.12 -0.76 16.22
CA PHE A 159 -6.93 -0.80 15.35
C PHE A 159 -6.74 -2.18 14.69
N GLY A 160 -7.85 -2.83 14.35
CA GLY A 160 -7.91 -4.20 13.86
C GLY A 160 -8.94 -4.34 12.74
N TYR A 161 -8.76 -5.39 11.94
CA TYR A 161 -9.58 -5.72 10.77
C TYR A 161 -11.05 -5.89 11.16
N ILE A 162 -11.99 -5.29 10.41
CA ILE A 162 -13.41 -5.59 10.64
C ILE A 162 -13.93 -6.69 9.71
N ASN A 163 -13.50 -6.79 8.45
CA ASN A 163 -13.99 -7.86 7.59
C ASN A 163 -13.02 -8.12 6.43
N ASP A 164 -12.53 -9.36 6.31
CA ASP A 164 -11.98 -9.89 5.07
C ASP A 164 -13.15 -10.62 4.38
N PHE A 165 -13.91 -9.90 3.56
CA PHE A 165 -14.93 -10.56 2.74
C PHE A 165 -14.23 -11.19 1.53
N LYS A 166 -13.83 -12.46 1.65
CA LYS A 166 -13.38 -13.28 0.51
C LYS A 166 -14.56 -13.77 -0.34
N GLN A 167 -15.45 -12.85 -0.71
CA GLN A 167 -16.57 -13.14 -1.60
C GLN A 167 -16.62 -12.04 -2.64
N SER A 168 -16.65 -12.44 -3.91
CA SER A 168 -16.86 -11.51 -5.01
C SER A 168 -18.26 -10.92 -4.91
N PHE A 169 -18.36 -9.59 -4.88
CA PHE A 169 -19.64 -8.88 -4.92
C PHE A 169 -19.79 -8.18 -6.26
N THR A 170 -21.01 -8.22 -6.81
CA THR A 170 -21.38 -7.23 -7.83
C THR A 170 -21.41 -5.84 -7.20
N ALA A 171 -21.22 -4.79 -8.01
CA ALA A 171 -21.29 -3.41 -7.53
C ALA A 171 -22.62 -3.09 -6.80
N GLU A 172 -23.72 -3.77 -7.13
CA GLU A 172 -25.03 -3.57 -6.48
C GLU A 172 -25.14 -4.29 -5.11
N GLU A 173 -24.54 -5.47 -4.96
CA GLU A 173 -24.49 -6.20 -3.68
C GLU A 173 -23.55 -5.51 -2.68
N PHE A 174 -22.43 -5.00 -3.20
CA PHE A 174 -21.44 -4.26 -2.44
C PHE A 174 -22.03 -3.02 -1.74
N MET A 175 -22.93 -2.28 -2.42
CA MET A 175 -23.62 -1.12 -1.87
C MET A 175 -24.57 -1.42 -0.71
N LYS A 176 -24.83 -2.71 -0.44
CA LYS A 176 -25.72 -3.18 0.64
C LYS A 176 -24.93 -3.62 1.88
N LEU A 177 -23.60 -3.57 1.88
CA LEU A 177 -22.80 -3.93 3.05
C LEU A 177 -23.05 -2.95 4.21
N PRO A 178 -23.31 -3.46 5.43
CA PRO A 178 -23.55 -2.63 6.60
C PRO A 178 -22.28 -1.87 7.02
N ASP A 179 -22.46 -0.76 7.76
CA ASP A 179 -21.39 0.03 8.39
C ASP A 179 -20.41 0.75 7.45
N VAL A 180 -20.74 0.91 6.17
CA VAL A 180 -19.96 1.71 5.20
C VAL A 180 -20.77 2.91 4.69
N ASN A 181 -20.18 4.11 4.73
CA ASN A 181 -20.83 5.36 4.28
C ASN A 181 -20.65 5.58 2.77
N TRP A 182 -21.51 4.93 1.98
CA TRP A 182 -21.43 4.89 0.52
C TRP A 182 -21.72 6.22 -0.19
N GLU A 183 -22.52 7.12 0.40
CA GLU A 183 -22.91 8.38 -0.25
C GLU A 183 -21.70 9.29 -0.57
N ASN A 184 -20.63 9.18 0.22
CA ASN A 184 -19.39 9.93 0.06
C ASN A 184 -18.31 9.21 -0.77
N MET A 185 -18.59 8.02 -1.30
CA MET A 185 -17.61 7.13 -1.94
C MET A 185 -17.83 6.93 -3.45
N LYS A 186 -18.56 7.83 -4.12
CA LYS A 186 -18.89 7.74 -5.56
C LYS A 186 -17.69 7.57 -6.51
N TYR A 187 -16.51 8.07 -6.13
CA TYR A 187 -15.26 7.92 -6.89
C TYR A 187 -14.74 6.47 -6.95
N TYR A 188 -15.14 5.64 -5.99
CA TYR A 188 -14.66 4.27 -5.79
C TYR A 188 -15.52 3.23 -6.51
N HIS A 189 -16.36 3.67 -7.45
CA HIS A 189 -17.18 2.79 -8.27
C HIS A 189 -16.41 2.43 -9.54
N GLY A 190 -15.97 1.17 -9.64
CA GLY A 190 -15.26 0.64 -10.81
C GLY A 190 -13.73 0.66 -10.68
N ALA A 191 -13.07 -0.29 -11.31
CA ALA A 191 -11.63 -0.56 -11.20
C ALA A 191 -10.74 0.32 -12.10
N GLU A 192 -11.31 1.21 -12.91
CA GLU A 192 -10.49 1.93 -13.89
C GLU A 192 -9.71 3.08 -13.23
N PRO A 193 -8.41 3.22 -13.54
CA PRO A 193 -7.60 4.32 -13.06
C PRO A 193 -8.12 5.62 -13.69
N ILE A 194 -8.25 6.67 -12.88
CA ILE A 194 -8.29 8.03 -13.44
C ILE A 194 -6.84 8.39 -13.69
N ILE A 195 -6.30 7.97 -14.84
CA ILE A 195 -5.03 8.51 -15.32
C ILE A 195 -5.36 9.86 -15.95
N PRO A 196 -4.96 10.99 -15.35
CA PRO A 196 -5.11 12.27 -16.01
C PRO A 196 -4.07 12.36 -17.13
N GLU A 197 -4.53 12.73 -18.33
CA GLU A 197 -3.70 13.08 -19.48
C GLU A 197 -2.78 14.29 -19.20
#